data_AF-A0A938SNG3-F1
#
_entry.id   AF-A0A938SNG3-F1
#
_cell.length_a   1.000
_cell.length_b   1.000
_cell.length_c   1.000
_cell.angle_alpha   90.00
_cell.angle_beta   90.00
_cell.angle_gamma   90.00
#
_symmetry.space_group_name_H-M   'P 1'
#
loop_
_entity.id
_entity.type
_entity.pdbx_description
1 polymer ?
#
loop_
_entity_poly.entity_id
_entity_poly.type
_entity_poly.pdbx_seq_one_letter_code
_entity_poly.pdbx_strand_id
1 'polypeptide(L)'
;MKTVAVPPQAAEIIALLEQARDDELLVRTADGSEFLLTAIDEFDREIARTRQNAKLMALLDERAKQTKTIPLDEVKRQLGLTT
;
A
#
# COMPACT_ATOMS: atom_id res chain seq x y z
N MET A 1 -3.65 9.69 -10.85
CA MET A 1 -2.56 9.14 -11.70
C MET A 1 -3.00 9.15 -13.14
N LYS A 2 -2.07 9.43 -14.07
CA LYS A 2 -2.28 9.25 -15.50
C LYS A 2 -1.55 7.98 -15.92
N THR A 3 -2.26 7.05 -16.55
CA THR A 3 -1.64 5.83 -17.09
C THR A 3 -1.06 6.12 -18.46
N VAL A 4 0.19 5.70 -18.68
CA VAL A 4 0.85 5.73 -19.98
C VAL A 4 1.13 4.29 -20.39
N ALA A 5 0.79 3.92 -21.63
CA ALA A 5 1.09 2.60 -22.16
C ALA A 5 2.56 2.54 -22.59
N VAL A 6 3.28 1.51 -22.13
CA VAL A 6 4.66 1.24 -22.54
C VAL A 6 4.62 0.30 -23.76
N PRO A 7 5.16 0.70 -24.91
CA PRO A 7 5.14 -0.15 -26.11
C PRO A 7 6.15 -1.31 -25.95
N PRO A 8 5.89 -2.50 -26.57
CA PRO A 8 6.78 -3.66 -26.46
C PRO A 8 8.21 -3.41 -26.96
N GLN A 9 8.41 -2.43 -27.84
CA GLN A 9 9.71 -2.09 -28.41
C GLN A 9 10.59 -1.27 -27.46
N ALA A 10 10.05 -0.78 -26.34
CA ALA A 10 10.79 0.00 -25.34
C ALA A 10 11.62 -0.91 -24.41
N ALA A 11 12.60 -1.62 -24.97
CA ALA A 11 13.37 -2.65 -24.28
C ALA A 11 14.03 -2.14 -22.98
N GLU A 12 14.60 -0.94 -23.00
CA GLU A 12 15.25 -0.34 -21.83
C GLU A 12 14.27 -0.04 -20.70
N ILE A 13 13.08 0.48 -21.04
CA ILE A 13 12.02 0.76 -20.05
C ILE A 13 11.53 -0.58 -19.48
N ILE A 14 11.28 -1.57 -20.33
CA ILE A 14 10.83 -2.90 -19.89
C ILE A 14 11.84 -3.55 -18.95
N ALA A 15 13.14 -3.45 -19.26
CA ALA A 15 14.19 -4.00 -18.40
C ALA A 15 14.23 -3.33 -17.01
N LEU A 16 13.99 -2.02 -16.92
CA LEU A 16 13.85 -1.32 -15.64
C LEU A 16 12.57 -1.74 -14.91
N LEU A 17 11.45 -1.92 -15.62
CA LEU A 17 10.19 -2.38 -15.05
C LEU A 17 10.28 -3.80 -14.48
N GLU A 18 11.01 -4.70 -15.12
CA GLU A 18 11.25 -6.06 -14.61
C GLU A 18 12.09 -6.03 -13.33
N GLN A 19 13.17 -5.24 -13.30
CA GLN A 19 13.96 -5.05 -12.07
C GLN A 19 13.12 -4.45 -10.94
N ALA A 20 12.22 -3.50 -11.26
CA ALA A 20 11.34 -2.86 -10.29
C ALA A 20 10.25 -3.79 -9.71
N ARG A 21 10.09 -5.02 -10.23
CA ARG A 21 9.23 -6.04 -9.63
C ARG A 21 9.87 -6.71 -8.42
N ASP A 22 11.19 -6.80 -8.41
CA ASP A 22 11.95 -7.48 -7.37
C ASP A 22 12.37 -6.50 -6.25
N ASP A 23 12.68 -5.25 -6.59
CA ASP A 23 13.08 -4.21 -5.64
C ASP A 23 12.72 -2.80 -6.11
N GLU A 24 12.66 -1.82 -5.21
CA GLU A 24 12.43 -0.41 -5.55
C GLU A 24 13.67 0.18 -6.26
N LEU A 25 13.44 0.91 -7.36
CA LEU A 25 14.52 1.54 -8.14
C LEU A 25 14.47 3.06 -8.04
N LEU A 26 15.59 3.65 -7.61
CA LEU A 26 15.83 5.09 -7.73
C LEU A 26 16.54 5.39 -9.06
N VAL A 27 15.82 5.99 -10.00
CA VAL A 27 16.34 6.40 -11.32
C VAL A 27 16.79 7.85 -11.26
N ARG A 28 18.10 8.07 -11.47
CA ARG A 28 18.69 9.42 -11.54
C ARG A 28 19.07 9.77 -12.98
N THR A 29 18.60 10.90 -13.48
CA THR A 29 18.92 11.42 -14.81
C THR A 29 20.20 12.25 -14.78
N ALA A 30 20.78 12.51 -15.96
CA ALA A 30 22.04 13.25 -16.09
C ALA A 30 21.97 14.70 -15.59
N ASP A 31 20.77 15.31 -15.58
CA ASP A 31 20.51 16.64 -15.02
C ASP A 31 20.32 16.63 -13.49
N GLY A 32 20.44 15.45 -12.86
CA GLY A 32 20.28 15.26 -11.42
C GLY A 32 18.85 15.06 -10.94
N SER A 33 17.85 15.05 -11.83
CA SER A 33 16.48 14.70 -11.44
C SER A 33 16.39 13.25 -10.98
N GLU A 34 15.53 12.99 -10.00
CA GLU A 34 15.35 11.66 -9.41
C GLU A 34 13.90 11.20 -9.50
N PHE A 35 13.71 9.92 -9.81
CA PHE A 35 12.42 9.27 -9.95
C PHE A 35 12.44 7.94 -9.19
N LEU A 36 11.35 7.60 -8.51
CA LEU A 36 11.15 6.28 -7.93
C LEU A 36 10.32 5.42 -8.89
N LEU A 37 10.83 4.24 -9.22
CA LEU A 37 10.11 3.22 -9.96
C LEU A 37 9.90 2.01 -9.03
N THR A 38 8.63 1.72 -8.77
CA THR A 38 8.20 0.56 -7.97
C THR A 38 7.03 -0.10 -8.66
N ALA A 39 6.96 -1.44 -8.60
CA ALA A 39 5.78 -2.16 -9.03
C ALA A 39 4.59 -1.74 -8.16
N ILE A 40 3.49 -1.37 -8.81
CA ILE A 40 2.24 -1.19 -8.07
C ILE A 40 1.74 -2.57 -7.67
N ASP A 41 1.91 -2.92 -6.40
CA ASP A 41 1.41 -4.17 -5.84
C ASP A 41 -0.14 -4.20 -5.93
N GLU A 42 -0.70 -5.41 -6.04
CA GLU A 42 -2.13 -5.66 -5.90
C GLU A 42 -2.63 -5.16 -4.54
N PHE A 43 -1.79 -5.19 -3.51
CA PHE A 43 -2.09 -4.60 -2.20
C PHE A 43 -2.28 -3.08 -2.24
N ASP A 44 -1.45 -2.33 -2.97
CA ASP A 44 -1.64 -0.88 -3.12
C ASP A 44 -2.93 -0.53 -3.86
N ARG A 45 -3.29 -1.36 -4.85
CA ARG A 45 -4.58 -1.24 -5.55
C ARG A 45 -5.75 -1.59 -4.63
N GLU A 46 -5.59 -2.60 -3.79
CA GLU A 46 -6.58 -2.99 -2.79
C GLU A 46 -6.78 -1.90 -1.74
N ILE A 47 -5.70 -1.28 -1.25
CA ILE A 47 -5.77 -0.10 -0.37
C ILE A 47 -6.51 1.04 -1.07
N ALA A 48 -6.14 1.36 -2.31
CA ALA A 48 -6.78 2.44 -3.06
C ALA A 48 -8.28 2.18 -3.26
N ARG A 49 -8.68 0.94 -3.54
CA ARG A 49 -10.09 0.52 -3.64
C ARG A 49 -10.81 0.54 -2.29
N THR A 50 -10.17 0.04 -1.25
CA THR A 50 -10.72 -0.01 0.12
C THR A 50 -11.01 1.39 0.65
N ARG A 51 -10.10 2.35 0.38
CA ARG A 51 -10.30 3.77 0.72
C ARG A 51 -11.50 4.41 0.02
N GLN A 52 -11.94 3.88 -1.13
CA GLN A 52 -13.14 4.36 -1.83
C GLN A 52 -14.45 3.83 -1.23
N ASN A 53 -14.39 2.84 -0.33
CA ASN A 53 -15.58 2.30 0.34
C ASN A 53 -16.05 3.25 1.45
N ALA A 54 -16.93 4.18 1.11
CA ALA A 54 -17.44 5.19 2.04
C ALA A 54 -18.08 4.61 3.32
N LYS A 55 -18.77 3.47 3.23
CA LYS A 55 -19.37 2.81 4.41
C LYS A 55 -18.31 2.31 5.37
N LEU A 56 -17.26 1.66 4.84
CA LEU A 56 -16.14 1.19 5.65
C LEU A 56 -15.39 2.37 6.28
N MET A 57 -15.08 3.41 5.50
CA MET A 57 -14.36 4.57 6.01
C MET A 57 -15.14 5.29 7.12
N ALA A 58 -16.46 5.44 6.98
CA ALA A 58 -17.30 6.02 8.03
C ALA A 58 -17.30 5.18 9.33
N LEU A 59 -17.35 3.84 9.21
CA LEU A 59 -17.23 2.94 10.36
C LEU A 59 -15.86 3.09 11.03
N LEU A 60 -14.78 3.14 10.26
CA LEU A 60 -13.42 3.31 10.80
C LEU A 60 -13.25 4.66 11.50
N ASP A 61 -13.79 5.74 10.92
CA ASP A 61 -13.78 7.08 11.53
C ASP A 61 -14.53 7.12 12.87
N GLU A 62 -15.67 6.41 12.96
CA GLU A 62 -16.40 6.28 14.22
C GLU A 62 -15.56 5.51 15.26
N ARG A 63 -14.95 4.40 14.85
CA ARG A 63 -14.12 3.57 15.75
C ARG A 63 -12.85 4.28 16.20
N ALA A 64 -12.22 5.08 15.35
CA ALA A 64 -11.04 5.86 15.69
C ALA A 64 -11.29 6.89 16.80
N LYS A 65 -12.55 7.35 16.95
CA LYS A 65 -12.96 8.27 18.02
C LYS A 65 -13.28 7.56 19.34
N GLN A 66 -13.33 6.23 19.35
CA GLN A 66 -13.65 5.48 20.56
C GLN A 66 -12.47 5.45 21.52
N THR A 67 -12.66 5.99 22.72
CA THR A 67 -11.63 6.08 23.76
C THR A 67 -11.71 4.96 24.80
N LYS A 68 -12.79 4.16 24.76
CA LYS A 68 -12.96 3.04 25.68
C LYS A 68 -11.95 1.95 25.38
N THR A 69 -11.14 1.62 26.38
CA THR A 69 -10.19 0.51 26.35
C THR A 69 -10.63 -0.56 27.35
N ILE A 70 -10.16 -1.78 27.12
CA ILE A 70 -10.30 -2.90 28.05
C ILE A 70 -8.90 -3.43 28.39
N PRO A 71 -8.61 -3.77 29.65
CA PRO A 71 -7.30 -4.32 30.03
C PRO A 71 -6.99 -5.60 29.25
N LEU A 72 -5.73 -5.78 28.86
CA LEU A 72 -5.30 -6.97 28.12
C LEU A 72 -5.66 -8.27 28.85
N ASP A 73 -5.53 -8.30 30.17
CA ASP A 73 -5.86 -9.49 30.97
C ASP A 73 -7.36 -9.81 30.96
N GLU A 74 -8.21 -8.79 30.88
CA GLU A 74 -9.66 -8.97 30.71
C GLU A 74 -9.97 -9.53 29.32
N VAL A 75 -9.31 -9.03 28.28
CA VAL A 75 -9.42 -9.58 26.91
C VAL A 75 -9.00 -11.06 26.87
N LYS A 76 -7.86 -11.38 27.49
CA LYS A 76 -7.35 -12.76 27.54
C LYS A 76 -8.32 -13.70 28.25
N ARG A 77 -8.99 -13.25 29.32
CA ARG A 77 -10.07 -14.02 29.98
C ARG A 77 -11.25 -14.25 29.05
N GLN A 78 -11.76 -13.19 28.41
CA GLN A 78 -12.90 -13.29 27.50
C GLN A 78 -12.64 -14.19 26.30
N LEU A 79 -11.39 -14.24 25.82
CA LEU A 79 -10.98 -15.09 24.70
C LEU A 79 -10.52 -16.50 25.12
N GLY A 80 -10.54 -16.85 26.42
CA GLY A 80 -10.08 -18.15 26.89
C GLY A 80 -8.58 -18.39 26.77
N LEU A 81 -7.78 -17.31 26.73
CA LEU A 81 -6.33 -17.31 26.56
C LEU A 81 -5.58 -17.16 27.89
N THR A 82 -6.24 -17.42 29.02
CA THR A 82 -5.63 -17.34 30.35
C THR A 82 -5.17 -18.73 30.76
N THR A 83 -3.85 -18.96 30.67
CA THR A 83 -3.16 -20.09 31.33
C THR A 83 -2.88 -19.77 32.78
#